data_AF-A0A4Q2DP17-F1
#
_entry.id   AF-A0A4Q2DP17-F1
#
_cell.length_a   1.000
_cell.length_b   1.000
_cell.length_c   1.000
_cell.angle_alpha   90.00
_cell.angle_beta   90.00
_cell.angle_gamma   90.00
#
_symmetry.space_group_name_H-M   'P 1'
#
loop_
_entity.id
_entity.type
_entity.pdbx_description
1 polymer ?
#
loop_
_entity_poly.entity_id
_entity_poly.type
_entity_poly.pdbx_seq_one_letter_code
_entity_poly.pdbx_strand_id
1 'polypeptide(L)'
;MASFVAKKLSEKNLESYAPADPLYEFYTDEQGKQQRRKRELPPGLSERDAGFLRSVKRRAHNLDRGFSLCGMHFGWTFFISLVPVAGDVANAALNYFLVRRARGADLPPWLVQKMMANNAFSFAVSLIPFAGDIVLAVFKANSRNAALLEEFLRLRGEEYLRLHPKREV
;
A
#
# COMPACT_ATOMS: atom_id res chain seq x y z
N MET A 1 13.92 -29.61 -7.59
CA MET A 1 13.55 -28.93 -8.85
C MET A 1 12.03 -28.74 -8.99
N ALA A 2 11.19 -29.77 -8.81
CA ALA A 2 9.72 -29.65 -8.94
C ALA A 2 9.05 -28.64 -7.97
N SER A 3 9.46 -28.63 -6.69
CA SER A 3 8.98 -27.64 -5.70
C SER A 3 9.33 -26.20 -6.09
N PHE A 4 10.52 -25.96 -6.66
CA PHE A 4 10.97 -24.63 -7.07
C PHE A 4 10.19 -24.11 -8.28
N VAL A 5 9.92 -24.97 -9.28
CA VAL A 5 9.14 -24.59 -10.47
C VAL A 5 7.67 -24.35 -10.12
N ALA A 6 7.07 -25.19 -9.28
CA ALA A 6 5.70 -24.99 -8.79
C ALA A 6 5.57 -23.70 -7.97
N LYS A 7 6.55 -23.40 -7.12
CA LYS A 7 6.61 -22.15 -6.35
C LYS A 7 6.72 -20.93 -7.27
N LYS A 8 7.60 -20.99 -8.29
CA LYS A 8 7.81 -19.91 -9.26
C LYS A 8 6.59 -19.67 -10.17
N LEU A 9 5.83 -20.72 -10.48
CA LEU A 9 4.59 -20.62 -11.25
C LEU A 9 3.45 -20.01 -10.40
N SER A 10 3.36 -20.40 -9.13
CA SER A 10 2.43 -19.82 -8.16
C SER A 10 2.72 -18.33 -7.93
N GLU A 11 3.99 -17.95 -7.74
CA GLU A 11 4.43 -16.57 -7.56
C GLU A 11 3.98 -15.65 -8.71
N LYS A 12 4.14 -16.05 -9.97
CA LYS A 12 3.71 -15.26 -11.14
C LYS A 12 2.20 -15.02 -11.21
N ASN A 13 1.40 -16.04 -10.91
CA ASN A 13 -0.06 -15.90 -10.88
C ASN A 13 -0.53 -15.04 -9.70
N LEU A 14 0.13 -15.15 -8.54
CA LEU A 14 -0.17 -14.37 -7.35
C LEU A 14 0.21 -12.89 -7.48
N GLU A 15 1.29 -12.57 -8.21
CA GLU A 15 1.68 -11.19 -8.51
C GLU A 15 0.62 -10.42 -9.30
N SER A 16 -0.17 -11.11 -10.13
CA SER A 16 -1.25 -10.51 -10.91
C SER A 16 -2.42 -10.02 -10.04
N TYR A 17 -2.61 -10.62 -8.85
CA TYR A 17 -3.65 -10.22 -7.89
C TYR A 17 -3.15 -9.18 -6.87
N ALA A 18 -1.83 -8.96 -6.81
CA ALA A 18 -1.25 -7.96 -5.94
C ALA A 18 -1.54 -6.55 -6.50
N PRO A 19 -1.82 -5.56 -5.64
CA PRO A 19 -1.96 -4.18 -6.08
C PRO A 19 -0.65 -3.68 -6.69
N ALA A 20 -0.77 -2.79 -7.68
CA ALA A 20 0.39 -2.14 -8.29
C ALA A 20 1.24 -1.40 -7.24
N ASP A 21 2.55 -1.36 -7.45
CA ASP A 21 3.47 -0.67 -6.55
C ASP A 21 3.10 0.82 -6.43
N PRO A 22 2.94 1.35 -5.21
CA PRO A 22 2.51 2.74 -5.03
C PRO A 22 3.57 3.77 -5.45
N LEU A 23 4.85 3.39 -5.46
CA LEU A 23 5.97 4.32 -5.65
C LEU A 23 6.64 4.18 -7.03
N TYR A 24 6.68 2.97 -7.60
CA TYR A 24 7.40 2.70 -8.84
C TYR A 24 6.50 2.15 -9.93
N GLU A 25 6.81 2.50 -11.17
CA GLU A 25 6.24 1.92 -12.38
C GLU A 25 7.35 1.33 -13.24
N PHE A 26 7.04 0.23 -13.91
CA PHE A 26 7.93 -0.42 -14.86
C PHE A 26 7.49 -0.05 -16.27
N TYR A 27 8.40 0.51 -17.06
CA TYR A 27 8.17 0.80 -18.47
C TYR A 27 9.19 0.05 -19.30
N THR A 28 8.76 -0.37 -20.49
CA THR A 28 9.63 -1.00 -21.47
C THR A 28 10.22 0.13 -22.32
N ASP A 29 11.54 0.27 -22.28
CA ASP A 29 12.28 1.18 -23.14
C ASP A 29 12.15 0.76 -24.61
N GLU A 30 12.44 1.65 -25.56
CA GLU A 30 12.42 1.36 -27.00
C GLU A 30 13.34 0.20 -27.38
N GLN A 31 14.33 -0.08 -26.53
CA GLN A 31 15.29 -1.18 -26.65
C GLN A 31 14.80 -2.50 -26.00
N GLY A 32 13.54 -2.57 -25.56
CA GLY A 32 12.97 -3.77 -24.92
C GLY A 32 13.44 -4.02 -23.47
N LYS A 33 14.20 -3.09 -22.88
CA LYS A 33 14.70 -3.20 -21.51
C LYS A 33 13.66 -2.66 -20.52
N GLN A 34 13.32 -3.43 -19.51
CA GLN A 34 12.46 -2.94 -18.43
C GLN A 34 13.24 -1.99 -17.53
N GLN A 35 12.75 -0.77 -17.42
CA GLN A 35 13.32 0.27 -16.56
C GLN A 35 12.30 0.64 -15.48
N ARG A 36 12.81 0.99 -14.29
CA ARG A 36 11.98 1.40 -13.15
C ARG A 36 11.99 2.91 -13.01
N ARG A 37 10.83 3.55 -13.09
CA ARG A 37 10.66 4.99 -12.80
C ARG A 37 9.85 5.19 -11.52
N LYS A 38 10.06 6.31 -10.83
CA LYS A 38 9.14 6.74 -9.77
C LYS A 38 7.84 7.20 -10.43
N ARG A 39 6.70 6.70 -9.94
CA ARG A 39 5.38 7.15 -10.38
C ARG A 39 5.24 8.66 -10.20
N GLU A 40 4.70 9.30 -11.22
CA GLU A 40 4.34 10.71 -11.15
C GLU A 40 3.16 10.90 -10.18
N LEU A 41 3.03 12.12 -9.66
CA LEU A 41 1.87 12.48 -8.83
C LEU A 41 0.73 12.92 -9.76
N PRO A 42 -0.53 12.69 -9.36
CA PRO A 42 -1.66 13.18 -10.14
C PRO A 42 -1.59 14.71 -10.29
N PRO A 43 -2.02 15.26 -11.45
CA PRO A 43 -2.01 16.69 -11.69
C PRO A 43 -3.07 17.40 -10.83
N GLY A 44 -2.89 18.71 -10.58
CA GLY A 44 -3.87 19.52 -9.85
C GLY A 44 -3.83 19.40 -8.31
N LEU A 45 -2.90 18.62 -7.75
CA LEU A 45 -2.72 18.53 -6.31
C LEU A 45 -2.08 19.79 -5.74
N SER A 46 -2.51 20.19 -4.54
CA SER A 46 -1.77 21.18 -3.76
C SER A 46 -0.41 20.62 -3.32
N GLU A 47 0.59 21.48 -3.09
CA GLU A 47 1.91 21.08 -2.57
C GLU A 47 1.81 20.26 -1.27
N ARG A 48 0.85 20.60 -0.41
CA ARG A 48 0.57 19.86 0.82
C ARG A 48 0.12 18.43 0.52
N ASP A 49 -0.85 18.27 -0.38
CA ASP A 49 -1.39 16.94 -0.73
C ASP A 49 -0.35 16.11 -1.49
N ALA A 50 0.40 16.74 -2.38
CA ALA A 50 1.49 16.12 -3.12
C ALA A 50 2.57 15.58 -2.16
N GLY A 51 2.97 16.38 -1.17
CA GLY A 51 3.90 15.96 -0.12
C GLY A 51 3.34 14.84 0.77
N PHE A 52 2.07 14.95 1.15
CA PHE A 52 1.38 13.93 1.93
C PHE A 52 1.28 12.60 1.19
N LEU A 53 0.82 12.62 -0.07
CA LEU A 53 0.70 11.44 -0.93
C LEU A 53 2.06 10.78 -1.14
N ARG A 54 3.12 11.56 -1.39
CA ARG A 54 4.50 11.05 -1.53
C ARG A 54 4.97 10.33 -0.26
N SER A 55 4.69 10.89 0.92
CA SER A 55 5.01 10.28 2.20
C SER A 55 4.25 8.96 2.41
N VAL A 56 2.97 8.93 2.06
CA VAL A 56 2.13 7.72 2.15
C VAL A 56 2.63 6.64 1.19
N LYS A 57 2.86 6.97 -0.09
CA LYS A 57 3.39 6.04 -1.11
C LYS A 57 4.73 5.44 -0.70
N ARG A 58 5.66 6.28 -0.19
CA ARG A 58 6.97 5.80 0.30
C ARG A 58 6.81 4.84 1.47
N ARG A 59 5.94 5.16 2.43
CA ARG A 59 5.69 4.30 3.59
C ARG A 59 5.04 2.98 3.17
N ALA A 60 4.05 3.03 2.29
CA ALA A 60 3.37 1.84 1.78
C ALA A 60 4.35 0.90 1.06
N HIS A 61 5.17 1.44 0.16
CA HIS A 61 6.22 0.67 -0.53
C HIS A 61 7.16 -0.02 0.45
N ASN A 62 7.63 0.69 1.48
CA ASN A 62 8.57 0.15 2.45
C ASN A 62 7.92 -0.92 3.36
N LEU A 63 6.65 -0.71 3.76
CA LEU A 63 5.95 -1.66 4.62
C LEU A 63 5.57 -2.94 3.87
N ASP A 64 5.13 -2.84 2.61
CA ASP A 64 4.68 -3.99 1.84
C ASP A 64 5.82 -4.78 1.18
N ARG A 65 7.03 -4.21 1.07
CA ARG A 65 8.24 -5.00 0.76
C ARG A 65 8.61 -5.97 1.90
N GLY A 66 8.16 -5.71 3.13
CA GLY A 66 8.61 -6.41 4.33
C GLY A 66 10.06 -6.12 4.70
N PHE A 67 10.50 -6.66 5.84
CA PHE A 67 11.91 -6.70 6.24
C PHE A 67 12.46 -8.10 5.96
N SER A 68 13.57 -8.19 5.23
CA SER A 68 14.38 -9.40 5.12
C SER A 68 15.43 -9.35 6.21
N LEU A 69 15.30 -10.17 7.25
CA LEU A 69 16.35 -10.35 8.25
C LEU A 69 17.01 -11.71 8.03
N CYS A 70 18.31 -11.69 7.68
CA CYS A 70 19.13 -12.90 7.55
C CYS A 70 18.60 -13.95 6.55
N GLY A 71 18.16 -13.54 5.36
CA GLY A 71 17.75 -14.46 4.28
C GLY A 71 16.43 -15.21 4.52
N MET A 72 15.76 -14.95 5.64
CA MET A 72 14.43 -15.45 5.96
C MET A 72 13.43 -14.29 6.04
N HIS A 73 12.31 -14.41 5.34
CA HIS A 73 11.18 -13.51 5.53
C HIS A 73 10.49 -13.89 6.84
N PHE A 74 10.83 -13.19 7.92
CA PHE A 74 10.07 -13.32 9.17
C PHE A 74 8.73 -12.61 9.00
N GLY A 75 7.67 -13.40 8.80
CA GLY A 75 6.30 -12.93 8.92
C GLY A 75 6.01 -12.48 10.36
N TRP A 76 4.99 -11.65 10.53
CA TRP A 76 4.51 -11.25 11.86
C TRP A 76 4.08 -12.45 12.73
N THR A 77 3.94 -13.64 12.14
CA THR A 77 3.74 -14.96 12.75
C THR A 77 4.67 -15.26 13.93
N PHE A 78 5.92 -14.78 13.92
CA PHE A 78 6.86 -14.93 15.06
C PHE A 78 6.49 -14.03 16.26
N PHE A 79 5.92 -12.85 16.01
CA PHE A 79 5.48 -11.92 17.05
C PHE A 79 4.07 -12.23 17.58
N ILE A 80 3.17 -12.70 16.70
CA ILE A 80 1.78 -13.05 17.04
C ILE A 80 1.75 -14.26 18.00
N SER A 81 2.69 -15.18 17.88
CA SER A 81 2.81 -16.34 18.79
C SER A 81 3.37 -16.00 20.18
N LEU A 82 3.93 -14.80 20.36
CA LEU A 82 4.63 -14.40 21.60
C LEU A 82 3.76 -13.52 22.52
N VAL A 83 2.69 -12.89 22.02
CA VAL A 83 1.94 -11.89 22.79
C VAL A 83 0.41 -12.01 22.57
N PRO A 84 -0.38 -12.43 23.58
CA PRO A 84 -1.86 -12.42 23.56
C PRO A 84 -2.51 -11.02 23.48
N VAL A 85 -1.76 -9.99 23.09
CA VAL A 85 -2.12 -8.55 23.06
C VAL A 85 -2.02 -7.99 21.63
N ALA A 86 -1.65 -8.81 20.65
CA ALA A 86 -1.53 -8.38 19.25
C ALA A 86 -2.85 -7.82 18.67
N GLY A 87 -4.00 -8.34 19.15
CA GLY A 87 -5.34 -7.82 18.86
C GLY A 87 -5.53 -6.35 19.22
N ASP A 88 -5.18 -6.00 20.45
CA ASP A 88 -5.34 -4.63 20.95
C ASP A 88 -4.30 -3.69 20.37
N VAL A 89 -3.08 -4.16 20.14
CA VAL A 89 -2.03 -3.38 19.46
C VAL A 89 -2.41 -3.10 18.01
N ALA A 90 -3.01 -4.05 17.31
CA ALA A 90 -3.48 -3.82 15.95
C ALA A 90 -4.63 -2.82 15.92
N ASN A 91 -5.65 -2.97 16.77
CA ASN A 91 -6.71 -1.98 16.89
C ASN A 91 -6.19 -0.58 17.25
N ALA A 92 -5.24 -0.49 18.18
CA ALA A 92 -4.60 0.77 18.52
C ALA A 92 -3.80 1.35 17.34
N ALA A 93 -3.09 0.53 16.58
CA ALA A 93 -2.34 0.95 15.41
C ALA A 93 -3.25 1.43 14.27
N LEU A 94 -4.35 0.70 14.02
CA LEU A 94 -5.42 1.09 13.09
C LEU A 94 -5.94 2.48 13.43
N ASN A 95 -6.36 2.67 14.67
CA ASN A 95 -6.95 3.91 15.15
C ASN A 95 -5.92 5.07 15.15
N TYR A 96 -4.68 4.80 15.58
CA TYR A 96 -3.60 5.77 15.60
C TYR A 96 -3.24 6.30 14.21
N PHE A 97 -3.13 5.40 13.23
CA PHE A 97 -2.86 5.79 11.84
C PHE A 97 -3.98 6.62 11.24
N LEU A 98 -5.22 6.31 11.62
CA LEU A 98 -6.42 7.00 11.15
C LEU A 98 -6.48 8.43 11.65
N VAL A 99 -6.44 8.61 12.97
CA VAL A 99 -6.59 9.89 13.64
C VAL A 99 -5.45 10.84 13.27
N ARG A 100 -4.22 10.31 13.16
CA ARG A 100 -3.04 11.11 12.81
C ARG A 100 -3.06 11.61 11.36
N ARG A 101 -3.65 10.85 10.42
CA ARG A 101 -3.72 11.24 9.00
C ARG A 101 -4.95 12.07 8.66
N ALA A 102 -6.09 11.78 9.26
CA ALA A 102 -7.33 12.55 9.09
C ALA A 102 -7.17 14.01 9.56
N ARG A 103 -6.29 14.28 10.53
CA ARG A 103 -5.98 15.65 10.96
C ARG A 103 -5.10 16.45 9.98
N GLY A 104 -4.43 15.79 9.03
CA GLY A 104 -3.46 16.43 8.13
C GLY A 104 -3.91 16.58 6.68
N ALA A 105 -4.87 15.76 6.26
CA ALA A 105 -5.52 15.83 4.96
C ALA A 105 -7.02 15.72 5.24
N ASP A 106 -7.81 16.71 4.82
CA ASP A 106 -9.27 16.73 4.93
C ASP A 106 -9.90 15.58 4.13
N LEU A 107 -9.73 14.35 4.63
CA LEU A 107 -10.18 13.12 4.00
C LEU A 107 -11.61 12.82 4.46
N PRO A 108 -12.49 12.39 3.55
CA PRO A 108 -13.86 12.08 3.92
C PRO A 108 -13.91 10.82 4.82
N PRO A 109 -14.85 10.75 5.78
CA PRO A 109 -14.95 9.63 6.72
C PRO A 109 -15.11 8.26 6.05
N TRP A 110 -15.78 8.19 4.90
CA TRP A 110 -15.97 6.93 4.17
C TRP A 110 -14.65 6.36 3.63
N LEU A 111 -13.72 7.22 3.18
CA LEU A 111 -12.42 6.80 2.64
C LEU A 111 -11.54 6.24 3.76
N VAL A 112 -11.54 6.99 4.86
CA VAL A 112 -10.93 6.65 6.15
C VAL A 112 -11.44 5.28 6.63
N GLN A 113 -12.75 5.03 6.61
CA GLN A 113 -13.35 3.75 6.98
C GLN A 113 -12.94 2.60 6.04
N LYS A 114 -12.87 2.85 4.72
CA LYS A 114 -12.42 1.84 3.74
C LYS A 114 -10.96 1.46 3.96
N MET A 115 -10.09 2.43 4.26
CA MET A 115 -8.69 2.16 4.59
C MET A 115 -8.54 1.36 5.88
N MET A 116 -9.41 1.63 6.87
CA MET A 116 -9.48 0.85 8.11
C MET A 116 -9.92 -0.58 7.86
N ALA A 117 -10.95 -0.78 7.03
CA ALA A 117 -11.42 -2.12 6.68
C ALA A 117 -10.31 -2.96 6.02
N ASN A 118 -9.52 -2.38 5.12
CA ASN A 118 -8.37 -3.06 4.51
C ASN A 118 -7.34 -3.50 5.55
N ASN A 119 -7.00 -2.63 6.50
CA ASN A 119 -6.03 -2.98 7.53
C ASN A 119 -6.60 -3.97 8.56
N ALA A 120 -7.88 -3.86 8.93
CA ALA A 120 -8.58 -4.79 9.82
C ALA A 120 -8.65 -6.19 9.19
N PHE A 121 -8.93 -6.28 7.89
CA PHE A 121 -8.87 -7.53 7.15
C PHE A 121 -7.46 -8.12 7.13
N SER A 122 -6.45 -7.30 6.82
CA SER A 122 -5.04 -7.71 6.84
C SER A 122 -4.62 -8.23 8.22
N PHE A 123 -5.11 -7.60 9.28
CA PHE A 123 -4.87 -8.04 10.65
C PHE A 123 -5.56 -9.38 10.94
N ALA A 124 -6.85 -9.52 10.62
CA ALA A 124 -7.59 -10.76 10.81
C ALA A 124 -6.94 -11.95 10.08
N VAL A 125 -6.48 -11.73 8.84
CA VAL A 125 -5.72 -12.71 8.05
C VAL A 125 -4.41 -13.10 8.73
N SER A 126 -3.71 -12.13 9.34
CA SER A 126 -2.44 -12.38 10.02
C SER A 126 -2.56 -13.30 11.25
N LEU A 127 -3.77 -13.45 11.81
CA LEU A 127 -4.05 -14.39 12.91
C LEU A 127 -4.08 -15.85 12.47
N ILE A 128 -4.18 -16.12 11.16
CA ILE A 128 -4.21 -17.47 10.60
C ILE A 128 -2.76 -17.92 10.35
N PRO A 129 -2.22 -18.89 11.10
CA PRO A 129 -0.85 -19.36 10.91
C PRO A 129 -0.68 -20.00 9.53
N PHE A 130 0.50 -19.80 8.91
CA PHE A 130 0.91 -20.28 7.58
C PHE A 130 0.12 -19.71 6.38
N ALA A 131 -1.21 -19.71 6.41
CA ALA A 131 -2.02 -19.13 5.34
C ALA A 131 -2.00 -17.60 5.34
N GLY A 132 -1.90 -16.99 6.53
CA GLY A 132 -1.86 -15.54 6.71
C GLY A 132 -0.69 -14.87 6.00
N ASP A 133 0.49 -15.52 5.99
CA ASP A 133 1.70 -14.95 5.37
C ASP A 133 1.58 -14.87 3.84
N ILE A 134 0.98 -15.88 3.20
CA ILE A 134 0.74 -15.88 1.75
C ILE A 134 -0.29 -14.80 1.40
N VAL A 135 -1.41 -14.79 2.11
CA VAL A 135 -2.48 -13.82 1.85
C VAL A 135 -2.01 -12.40 2.13
N LEU A 136 -1.17 -12.18 3.15
CA LEU A 136 -0.58 -10.88 3.45
C LEU A 136 0.33 -10.38 2.31
N ALA A 137 1.18 -11.27 1.78
CA ALA A 137 2.08 -10.95 0.67
C ALA A 137 1.35 -10.52 -0.61
N VAL A 138 0.16 -11.08 -0.85
CA VAL A 138 -0.68 -10.75 -2.01
C VAL A 138 -1.57 -9.54 -1.74
N PHE A 139 -2.19 -9.48 -0.56
CA PHE A 139 -3.18 -8.48 -0.24
C PHE A 139 -2.58 -7.06 -0.15
N LYS A 140 -1.37 -6.92 0.42
CA LYS A 140 -0.62 -5.65 0.54
C LYS A 140 -1.51 -4.46 0.93
N ALA A 141 -1.99 -4.48 2.17
CA ALA A 141 -2.98 -3.52 2.67
C ALA A 141 -2.52 -2.05 2.55
N ASN A 142 -1.23 -1.77 2.75
CA ASN A 142 -0.73 -0.39 2.68
C ASN A 142 -0.75 0.16 1.25
N SER A 143 -0.41 -0.66 0.25
CA SER A 143 -0.45 -0.30 -1.17
C SER A 143 -1.88 -0.08 -1.64
N ARG A 144 -2.84 -0.91 -1.20
CA ARG A 144 -4.27 -0.69 -1.45
C ARG A 144 -4.74 0.64 -0.86
N ASN A 145 -4.33 0.94 0.38
CA ASN A 145 -4.66 2.19 1.04
C ASN A 145 -4.02 3.40 0.37
N ALA A 146 -2.79 3.28 -0.11
CA ALA A 146 -2.13 4.32 -0.89
C ALA A 146 -2.83 4.57 -2.23
N ALA A 147 -3.28 3.50 -2.91
CA ALA A 147 -4.04 3.60 -4.16
C ALA A 147 -5.40 4.29 -3.95
N LEU A 148 -6.14 3.94 -2.89
CA LEU A 148 -7.40 4.61 -2.54
C LEU A 148 -7.21 6.11 -2.27
N LEU A 149 -6.14 6.46 -1.54
CA LEU A 149 -5.81 7.85 -1.26
C LEU A 149 -5.42 8.60 -2.54
N GLU A 150 -4.62 7.97 -3.39
CA GLU A 150 -4.21 8.54 -4.68
C GLU A 150 -5.41 8.82 -5.58
N GLU A 151 -6.35 7.87 -5.68
CA GLU A 151 -7.56 8.03 -6.46
C GLU A 151 -8.42 9.20 -5.96
N PHE A 152 -8.60 9.30 -4.63
CA PHE A 152 -9.32 10.42 -4.03
C PHE A 152 -8.64 11.76 -4.31
N LEU A 153 -7.32 11.84 -4.13
CA LEU A 153 -6.58 13.08 -4.38
C LEU A 153 -6.55 13.43 -5.87
N ARG A 154 -6.52 12.45 -6.76
CA ARG A 154 -6.63 12.66 -8.21
C ARG A 154 -7.95 13.31 -8.56
N LEU A 155 -9.08 12.77 -8.08
CA LEU A 155 -10.40 13.36 -8.31
C LEU A 155 -10.49 14.79 -7.75
N ARG A 156 -9.89 15.02 -6.58
CA ARG A 156 -9.83 16.36 -5.98
C ARG A 156 -8.98 17.34 -6.80
N GLY A 157 -7.86 16.87 -7.36
CA GLY A 157 -6.99 17.67 -8.24
C GLY A 157 -7.63 17.96 -9.59
N GLU A 158 -8.31 16.98 -10.19
CA GLU A 158 -9.08 17.15 -11.42
C GLU A 158 -10.21 18.18 -11.25
N GLU A 159 -10.95 18.12 -10.14
CA GLU A 159 -11.97 19.12 -9.83
C GLU A 159 -11.35 20.52 -9.63
N TYR A 160 -10.21 20.61 -8.97
CA TYR A 160 -9.49 21.88 -8.82
C TYR A 160 -9.07 22.48 -10.16
N LEU A 161 -8.52 21.66 -11.07
CA LEU A 161 -8.14 22.07 -12.43
C LEU A 161 -9.36 22.48 -13.26
N ARG A 162 -10.47 21.76 -13.14
CA ARG A 162 -11.74 22.09 -13.81
C ARG A 162 -12.27 23.45 -13.36
N LEU A 163 -12.18 23.75 -12.07
CA LEU A 163 -12.59 25.03 -11.50
C LEU A 163 -11.61 26.17 -11.80
N HIS A 164 -10.33 25.86 -12.08
CA HIS A 164 -9.27 26.84 -12.37
C HIS A 164 -8.51 26.50 -13.66
N PRO A 165 -9.16 26.59 -14.84
CA PRO A 165 -8.59 26.16 -16.12
C PRO A 165 -7.40 27.00 -16.62
N LYS A 166 -6.96 28.01 -15.86
CA LYS A 166 -5.86 28.92 -16.22
C LYS A 166 -4.81 28.98 -15.12
N ARG A 167 -3.90 28.01 -15.13
CA ARG A 167 -2.54 28.11 -14.56
C ARG A 167 -1.63 27.13 -15.29
N GLU A 168 -1.62 27.23 -16.62
CA GLU A 168 -0.45 26.79 -17.38
C GLU A 168 0.60 27.88 -17.17
N VAL A 169 1.68 27.53 -16.46
CA VAL A 169 2.92 28.32 -16.39
C VAL A 169 4.02 27.43 -16.94
#